data_AF-A0A1Q9JI20-F1
#
_entry.id   AF-A0A1Q9JI20-F1
#
_cell.length_a   1.000
_cell.length_b   1.000
_cell.length_c   1.000
_cell.angle_alpha   90.00
_cell.angle_beta   90.00
_cell.angle_gamma   90.00
#
_symmetry.space_group_name_H-M   'P 1'
#
loop_
_entity.id
_entity.type
_entity.pdbx_description
1 polymer ?
#
loop_
_entity_poly.entity_id
_entity_poly.type
_entity_poly.pdbx_seq_one_letter_code
_entity_poly.pdbx_strand_id
1 'polypeptide(L)'
;MADLCRQTIFCDLASTLQDNTGYDQWVDGFRSILYYGRANRKMFFHIFFSDYRSSLMTALDEYSHNIIRKAIRRCADDSRISVSSETINFMSDFYYFVFIGVIRQDISTRFSSDPEQILAGCQVTMESSIQKSLMKFAAAGK
;
A
#
# COMPACT_ATOMS: atom_id res chain seq x y z
N MET A 1 -15.23 -7.99 -19.29
CA MET A 1 -14.35 -9.00 -18.65
C MET A 1 -13.18 -8.37 -17.90
N ALA A 2 -12.34 -7.53 -18.53
CA ALA A 2 -11.23 -6.86 -17.83
C ALA A 2 -11.69 -5.94 -16.67
N ASP A 3 -12.78 -5.20 -16.86
CA ASP A 3 -13.36 -4.33 -15.82
C ASP A 3 -13.97 -5.11 -14.65
N LEU A 4 -14.60 -6.26 -14.92
CA LEU A 4 -15.14 -7.14 -13.87
C LEU A 4 -14.03 -7.74 -12.99
N CYS A 5 -12.94 -8.22 -13.61
CA CYS A 5 -11.78 -8.74 -12.88
C CYS A 5 -11.17 -7.67 -11.94
N ARG A 6 -10.99 -6.45 -12.45
CA ARG A 6 -10.55 -5.30 -11.64
C ARG A 6 -11.49 -5.04 -10.47
N GLN A 7 -12.80 -4.93 -10.74
CA GLN A 7 -13.80 -4.64 -9.70
C GLN A 7 -13.88 -5.73 -8.65
N THR A 8 -13.85 -7.01 -9.02
CA THR A 8 -13.88 -8.12 -8.05
C THR A 8 -12.67 -8.07 -7.12
N ILE A 9 -11.46 -7.95 -7.68
CA ILE A 9 -10.22 -7.87 -6.88
C ILE A 9 -10.22 -6.63 -5.98
N PHE A 10 -10.64 -5.47 -6.52
CA PHE A 10 -10.72 -4.24 -5.74
C PHE A 10 -11.74 -4.35 -4.61
N CYS A 11 -12.95 -4.87 -4.86
CA CYS A 11 -13.97 -5.06 -3.84
C CYS A 11 -13.52 -6.04 -2.76
N ASP A 12 -12.88 -7.15 -3.15
CA ASP A 12 -12.34 -8.12 -2.19
C ASP A 12 -11.28 -7.46 -1.28
N LEU A 13 -10.31 -6.75 -1.86
CA LEU A 13 -9.29 -6.02 -1.09
C LEU A 13 -9.93 -4.91 -0.23
N ALA A 14 -10.85 -4.12 -0.77
CA ALA A 14 -11.52 -3.04 -0.05
C ALA A 14 -12.41 -3.54 1.10
N SER A 15 -13.02 -4.73 0.98
CA SER A 15 -13.81 -5.34 2.04
C SER A 15 -12.98 -5.67 3.28
N THR A 16 -11.67 -5.89 3.12
CA THR A 16 -10.75 -6.10 4.25
C THR A 16 -10.37 -4.83 5.00
N LEU A 17 -10.69 -3.64 4.46
CA LEU A 17 -10.38 -2.34 5.07
C LEU A 17 -11.56 -1.71 5.84
N GLN A 18 -12.76 -2.30 5.79
CA GLN A 18 -13.98 -1.55 6.12
C GLN A 18 -14.14 -1.11 7.59
N ASP A 19 -13.32 -1.58 8.53
CA ASP A 19 -13.46 -1.22 9.95
C ASP A 19 -12.12 -0.92 10.66
N ASN A 20 -11.51 0.26 10.44
CA ASN A 20 -10.58 0.81 11.45
C ASN A 20 -10.26 2.30 11.28
N THR A 21 -9.74 2.99 12.33
CA THR A 21 -9.50 4.48 12.35
C THR A 21 -8.09 5.02 12.75
N GLY A 22 -7.03 4.21 12.97
CA GLY A 22 -5.66 4.67 13.36
C GLY A 22 -4.57 4.83 12.26
N TYR A 23 -3.40 5.40 12.61
CA TYR A 23 -2.22 5.54 11.71
C TYR A 23 -1.63 4.21 11.25
N ASP A 24 -1.59 3.20 12.13
CA ASP A 24 -1.00 1.89 11.85
C ASP A 24 -1.78 1.06 10.81
N GLN A 25 -2.90 1.59 10.30
CA GLN A 25 -3.74 0.98 9.28
C GLN A 25 -3.07 0.64 7.98
N TRP A 26 -2.01 1.34 7.60
CA TRP A 26 -1.33 0.98 6.37
C TRP A 26 -0.64 -0.38 6.49
N VAL A 27 -0.28 -0.78 7.71
CA VAL A 27 0.23 -2.12 8.00
C VAL A 27 -0.87 -3.14 7.78
N ASP A 28 -2.07 -2.89 8.30
CA ASP A 28 -3.24 -3.77 8.08
C ASP A 28 -3.62 -3.83 6.60
N GLY A 29 -3.62 -2.70 5.90
CA GLY A 29 -3.86 -2.64 4.47
C GLY A 29 -2.82 -3.41 3.66
N PHE A 30 -1.55 -3.38 4.06
CA PHE A 30 -0.48 -4.17 3.44
C PHE A 30 -0.62 -5.66 3.75
N ARG A 31 -0.93 -5.99 5.01
CA ARG A 31 -1.19 -7.34 5.50
C ARG A 31 -2.32 -7.96 4.68
N SER A 32 -3.42 -7.24 4.46
CA SER A 32 -4.52 -7.70 3.62
C SER A 32 -4.08 -8.11 2.22
N ILE A 33 -3.25 -7.29 1.54
CA ILE A 33 -2.76 -7.63 0.19
C ILE A 33 -1.90 -8.90 0.23
N LEU A 34 -0.95 -8.98 1.16
CA LEU A 34 -0.02 -10.11 1.23
C LEU A 34 -0.75 -11.42 1.56
N TYR A 35 -1.67 -11.39 2.52
CA TYR A 35 -2.46 -12.58 2.91
C TYR A 35 -3.47 -12.98 1.84
N TYR A 36 -4.20 -12.02 1.25
CA TYR A 36 -5.12 -12.30 0.15
C TYR A 36 -4.37 -12.83 -1.07
N GLY A 37 -3.23 -12.24 -1.41
CA GLY A 37 -2.34 -12.70 -2.47
C GLY A 37 -1.82 -14.11 -2.25
N ARG A 38 -1.37 -14.43 -1.02
CA ARG A 38 -0.89 -15.77 -0.65
C ARG A 38 -2.00 -16.84 -0.68
N ALA A 39 -3.19 -16.50 -0.18
CA ALA A 39 -4.36 -17.38 -0.24
C ALA A 39 -4.78 -17.67 -1.68
N ASN A 40 -4.68 -16.67 -2.56
CA ASN A 40 -5.07 -16.73 -3.97
C ASN A 40 -3.88 -16.84 -4.93
N ARG A 41 -2.72 -17.36 -4.49
CA ARG A 41 -1.45 -17.27 -5.22
C ARG A 41 -1.48 -17.79 -6.66
N LYS A 42 -2.27 -18.85 -6.91
CA LYS A 42 -2.46 -19.40 -8.27
C LYS A 42 -3.22 -18.42 -9.17
N MET A 43 -4.29 -17.83 -8.66
CA MET A 43 -5.09 -16.83 -9.38
C MET A 43 -4.24 -15.60 -9.69
N PHE A 44 -3.56 -15.03 -8.69
CA PHE A 44 -2.70 -13.86 -8.89
C PHE A 44 -1.59 -14.12 -9.90
N PHE A 45 -0.89 -15.26 -9.79
CA PHE A 45 0.17 -15.60 -10.72
C PHE A 45 -0.37 -15.74 -12.15
N HIS A 46 -1.49 -16.45 -12.36
CA HIS A 46 -2.07 -16.58 -13.70
C HIS A 46 -2.53 -15.23 -14.27
N ILE A 47 -3.20 -14.39 -13.47
CA ILE A 47 -3.65 -13.07 -13.92
C ILE A 47 -2.43 -12.19 -14.27
N PHE A 48 -1.38 -12.19 -13.44
CA PHE A 48 -0.19 -11.37 -13.61
C PHE A 48 0.63 -11.69 -14.87
N PHE A 49 0.56 -12.94 -15.35
CA PHE A 49 1.19 -13.41 -16.59
C PHE A 49 0.21 -13.53 -17.76
N SER A 50 -0.98 -12.95 -17.65
CA SER A 50 -2.01 -12.91 -18.71
C SER A 50 -2.26 -11.48 -19.19
N ASP A 51 -3.13 -11.32 -20.20
CA ASP A 51 -3.60 -10.02 -20.68
C ASP A 51 -4.36 -9.21 -19.61
N TYR A 52 -4.83 -9.86 -18.53
CA TYR A 52 -5.48 -9.21 -17.39
C TYR A 52 -4.51 -8.60 -16.37
N ARG A 53 -3.19 -8.69 -16.62
CA ARG A 53 -2.16 -8.09 -15.76
C ARG A 53 -2.44 -6.62 -15.50
N SER A 54 -2.79 -5.85 -16.53
CA SER A 54 -3.07 -4.42 -16.40
C SER A 54 -4.20 -4.16 -15.39
N SER A 55 -5.31 -4.92 -15.50
CA SER A 55 -6.45 -4.81 -14.58
C SER A 55 -6.08 -5.12 -13.13
N LEU A 56 -5.28 -6.17 -12.89
CA LEU A 56 -4.77 -6.49 -11.56
C LEU A 56 -3.88 -5.37 -11.03
N MET A 57 -2.95 -4.88 -11.83
CA MET A 57 -2.02 -3.84 -11.41
C MET A 57 -2.74 -2.53 -11.12
N THR A 58 -3.72 -2.14 -11.93
CA THR A 58 -4.55 -0.95 -11.66
C THR A 58 -5.30 -1.08 -10.33
N ALA A 59 -5.90 -2.24 -10.03
CA ALA A 59 -6.58 -2.45 -8.75
C ALA A 59 -5.61 -2.31 -7.56
N LEU A 60 -4.43 -2.92 -7.66
CA LEU A 60 -3.39 -2.83 -6.62
C LEU A 60 -2.83 -1.42 -6.49
N ASP A 61 -2.60 -0.72 -7.60
CA ASP A 61 -2.08 0.64 -7.61
C ASP A 61 -3.08 1.60 -6.93
N GLU A 62 -4.37 1.54 -7.29
CA GLU A 62 -5.44 2.34 -6.68
C GLU A 62 -5.58 2.10 -5.18
N TYR A 63 -5.61 0.83 -4.78
CA TYR A 63 -5.72 0.43 -3.38
C TYR A 63 -4.50 0.87 -2.56
N SER A 64 -3.29 0.66 -3.09
CA SER A 64 -2.02 1.01 -2.42
C SER A 64 -1.86 2.51 -2.25
N HIS A 65 -2.14 3.30 -3.30
CA HIS A 65 -2.09 4.76 -3.21
C HIS A 65 -3.05 5.31 -2.15
N ASN A 66 -4.26 4.76 -2.08
CA ASN A 66 -5.25 5.19 -1.09
C ASN A 66 -4.77 4.94 0.34
N ILE A 67 -4.22 3.75 0.62
CA ILE A 67 -3.68 3.38 1.93
C ILE A 67 -2.54 4.30 2.34
N ILE A 68 -1.53 4.45 1.48
CA ILE A 68 -0.33 5.22 1.79
C ILE A 68 -0.67 6.70 2.01
N ARG A 69 -1.53 7.27 1.16
CA ARG A 69 -1.97 8.66 1.29
C ARG A 69 -2.72 8.90 2.59
N LYS A 70 -3.62 7.99 2.98
CA LYS A 70 -4.34 8.06 4.25
C LYS A 70 -3.38 7.99 5.44
N ALA A 71 -2.41 7.10 5.41
CA ALA A 71 -1.43 6.97 6.48
C ALA A 71 -0.55 8.21 6.66
N ILE A 72 -0.07 8.81 5.56
CA ILE A 72 0.75 10.04 5.65
C ILE A 72 -0.07 11.20 6.20
N ARG A 73 -1.31 11.39 5.72
CA ARG A 73 -2.22 12.42 6.26
C ARG A 73 -2.47 12.21 7.74
N ARG A 74 -2.79 10.97 8.13
CA ARG A 74 -3.06 10.63 9.52
C ARG A 74 -1.86 10.85 10.42
N CYS A 75 -0.66 10.48 9.97
CA CYS A 75 0.58 10.73 10.69
C CYS A 75 0.82 12.22 10.94
N ALA A 76 0.54 13.05 9.92
CA ALA A 76 0.66 14.50 10.03
C ALA A 76 -0.36 15.05 11.05
N ASP A 77 -1.62 14.62 10.97
CA ASP A 77 -2.68 15.01 11.89
C ASP A 77 -2.37 14.60 13.35
N ASP A 78 -2.04 13.33 13.58
CA ASP A 78 -1.74 12.78 14.91
C ASP A 78 -0.47 13.43 15.51
N SER A 79 0.51 13.79 14.66
CA SER A 79 1.73 14.51 15.08
C SER A 79 1.57 16.03 15.14
N ARG A 80 0.39 16.57 14.77
CA ARG A 80 0.12 18.02 14.66
C ARG A 80 1.12 18.76 13.76
N ILE A 81 1.55 18.11 12.69
CA ILE A 81 2.48 18.65 11.70
C ILE A 81 1.67 19.24 10.54
N SER A 82 1.84 20.53 10.28
CA SER A 82 1.26 21.20 9.12
C SER A 82 2.26 21.19 7.96
N VAL A 83 1.89 20.59 6.84
CA VAL A 83 2.66 20.56 5.58
C VAL A 83 1.76 20.85 4.39
N SER A 84 2.35 21.28 3.27
CA SER A 84 1.60 21.55 2.04
C SER A 84 0.97 20.29 1.44
N SER A 85 -0.03 20.48 0.58
CA SER A 85 -0.64 19.36 -0.17
C SER A 85 0.36 18.72 -1.13
N GLU A 86 1.28 19.51 -1.67
CA GLU A 86 2.38 19.11 -2.53
C GLU A 86 3.32 18.17 -1.79
N THR A 87 3.70 18.49 -0.55
CA THR A 87 4.52 17.63 0.31
C THR A 87 3.81 16.30 0.60
N ILE A 88 2.51 16.34 0.94
CA ILE A 88 1.73 15.11 1.15
C ILE A 88 1.69 14.25 -0.10
N ASN A 89 1.47 14.83 -1.28
CA ASN A 89 1.44 14.09 -2.54
C ASN A 89 2.81 13.49 -2.88
N PHE A 90 3.88 14.26 -2.77
CA PHE A 90 5.25 13.77 -3.01
C PHE A 90 5.61 12.60 -2.09
N MET A 91 5.34 12.73 -0.79
CA MET A 91 5.58 11.64 0.15
C MET A 91 4.69 10.42 -0.17
N SER A 92 3.44 10.65 -0.58
CA SER A 92 2.53 9.56 -0.96
C SER A 92 3.07 8.77 -2.14
N ASP A 93 3.56 9.44 -3.18
CA ASP A 93 4.14 8.78 -4.35
C ASP A 93 5.42 8.03 -3.99
N PHE A 94 6.30 8.64 -3.19
CA PHE A 94 7.56 8.02 -2.77
C PHE A 94 7.31 6.70 -2.02
N TYR A 95 6.46 6.72 -0.98
CA TYR A 95 6.17 5.52 -0.19
C TYR A 95 5.30 4.51 -0.94
N TYR A 96 4.43 4.97 -1.84
CA TYR A 96 3.69 4.11 -2.75
C TYR A 96 4.65 3.28 -3.63
N PHE A 97 5.68 3.89 -4.22
CA PHE A 97 6.60 3.15 -5.09
C PHE A 97 7.36 2.05 -4.36
N VAL A 98 7.75 2.30 -3.10
CA VAL A 98 8.35 1.27 -2.24
C VAL A 98 7.35 0.13 -2.01
N PHE A 99 6.12 0.48 -1.61
CA PHE A 99 5.07 -0.46 -1.26
C PHE A 99 4.66 -1.36 -2.44
N ILE A 100 4.35 -0.76 -3.59
CA ILE A 100 3.95 -1.51 -4.79
C ILE A 100 5.12 -2.31 -5.36
N GLY A 101 6.36 -1.84 -5.20
CA GLY A 101 7.57 -2.57 -5.59
C GLY A 101 7.68 -3.90 -4.84
N VAL A 102 7.47 -3.87 -3.52
CA VAL A 102 7.47 -5.09 -2.67
C VAL A 102 6.36 -6.06 -3.11
N ILE A 103 5.14 -5.58 -3.33
CA ILE A 103 4.02 -6.42 -3.79
C ILE A 103 4.31 -7.04 -5.16
N ARG A 104 4.82 -6.26 -6.11
CA ARG A 104 5.17 -6.74 -7.45
C ARG A 104 6.26 -7.81 -7.39
N GLN A 105 7.27 -7.61 -6.54
CA GLN A 105 8.32 -8.59 -6.32
C GLN A 105 7.74 -9.89 -5.76
N ASP A 106 6.87 -9.81 -4.75
CA ASP A 106 6.32 -11.01 -4.13
C ASP A 106 5.37 -11.76 -5.07
N ILE A 107 4.52 -11.06 -5.83
CA ILE A 107 3.71 -11.65 -6.92
C ILE A 107 4.59 -12.40 -7.92
N SER A 108 5.72 -11.81 -8.33
CA SER A 108 6.63 -12.42 -9.30
C SER A 108 7.20 -13.76 -8.83
N THR A 109 7.33 -13.95 -7.51
CA THR A 109 7.78 -15.19 -6.87
C THR A 109 6.63 -16.09 -6.39
N ARG A 110 5.38 -15.83 -6.81
CA ARG A 110 4.16 -16.57 -6.38
C ARG A 110 3.82 -16.42 -4.90
N PHE A 111 4.09 -15.26 -4.30
CA PHE A 111 3.91 -15.01 -2.86
C PHE A 111 4.63 -16.09 -2.03
N SER A 112 5.87 -16.38 -2.41
CA SER A 112 6.68 -17.41 -1.75
C SER A 112 7.26 -16.94 -0.41
N SER A 113 7.35 -15.63 -0.22
CA SER A 113 7.83 -15.00 1.00
C SER A 113 6.86 -15.20 2.16
N ASP A 114 7.35 -15.04 3.39
CA ASP A 114 6.50 -14.96 4.57
C ASP A 114 5.91 -13.54 4.72
N PRO A 115 4.57 -13.35 4.66
CA PRO A 115 3.94 -12.05 4.81
C PRO A 115 4.38 -11.30 6.06
N GLU A 116 4.56 -11.99 7.19
CA GLU A 116 4.97 -11.35 8.45
C GLU A 116 6.41 -10.84 8.41
N GLN A 117 7.32 -11.52 7.70
CA GLN A 117 8.68 -11.03 7.50
C GLN A 117 8.71 -9.77 6.62
N ILE A 118 7.90 -9.74 5.56
CA ILE A 118 7.75 -8.55 4.71
C ILE A 118 7.16 -7.40 5.52
N LEU A 119 6.08 -7.64 6.28
CA LEU A 119 5.40 -6.64 7.10
C LEU A 119 6.34 -6.03 8.14
N ALA A 120 7.07 -6.87 8.88
CA ALA A 120 8.01 -6.40 9.89
C ALA A 120 9.11 -5.51 9.28
N GLY A 121 9.67 -5.89 8.13
CA GLY A 121 10.66 -5.08 7.42
C GLY A 121 10.10 -3.72 6.97
N CYS A 122 8.88 -3.72 6.44
CA CYS A 122 8.20 -2.48 6.03
C CYS A 122 7.85 -1.58 7.22
N GLN A 123 7.34 -2.12 8.33
CA GLN A 123 7.04 -1.36 9.54
C GLN A 123 8.28 -0.62 10.07
N VAL A 124 9.37 -1.35 10.30
CA VAL A 124 10.62 -0.78 10.81
C VAL A 124 11.14 0.33 9.89
N THR A 125 11.03 0.14 8.59
CA THR A 125 11.55 1.09 7.60
C THR A 125 10.65 2.32 7.46
N MET A 126 9.34 2.12 7.28
CA MET A 126 8.40 3.17 6.86
C MET A 126 7.83 3.96 8.02
N GLU A 127 7.52 3.32 9.16
CA GLU A 127 6.86 3.99 10.29
C GLU A 127 7.74 5.14 10.80
N SER A 128 9.00 4.83 11.12
CA SER A 128 9.94 5.83 11.60
C SER A 128 10.35 6.84 10.52
N SER A 129 10.34 6.46 9.24
CA SER A 129 10.75 7.36 8.16
C SER A 129 9.64 8.33 7.75
N ILE A 130 8.37 7.93 7.78
CA ILE A 130 7.23 8.80 7.41
C ILE A 130 7.20 9.99 8.37
N GLN A 131 7.19 9.73 9.69
CA GLN A 131 7.13 10.79 10.70
C GLN A 131 8.35 11.72 10.62
N LYS A 132 9.56 11.16 10.52
CA LYS A 132 10.80 11.95 10.39
C LYS A 132 10.80 12.82 9.14
N SER A 133 10.32 12.30 8.02
CA SER A 133 10.23 13.07 6.77
C SER A 133 9.23 14.22 6.90
N LEU A 134 8.05 13.99 7.48
CA LEU A 134 7.06 15.04 7.74
C LEU A 134 7.66 16.18 8.58
N MET A 135 8.35 15.84 9.68
CA MET A 135 9.01 16.83 10.53
C MET A 135 10.05 17.65 9.77
N LYS A 136 10.84 17.00 8.89
CA LYS A 136 11.86 17.68 8.08
C LYS A 136 11.26 18.60 7.02
N PHE A 137 10.16 18.21 6.37
CA PHE A 137 9.47 19.06 5.42
C PHE A 137 8.88 20.30 6.11
N ALA A 138 8.21 20.11 7.24
CA ALA A 138 7.66 21.21 8.03
C ALA A 138 8.76 22.19 8.50
N ALA A 139 9.88 21.68 8.99
CA ALA A 139 11.03 22.50 9.40
C ALA A 139 11.68 23.25 8.22
N ALA A 140 11.59 22.70 7.01
CA ALA A 140 12.08 23.35 5.78
C ALA A 140 11.08 24.35 5.18
N GLY A 141 9.90 24.55 5.80
CA GLY A 141 8.84 25.40 5.27
C GLY A 141 8.19 24.86 3.99
N LYS A 142 8.19 23.53 3.82
CA LYS A 142 7.63 22.82 2.67
C LYS A 142 6.41 22.00 3.04
#